data_AF-A0A5Q4DGH4-F1
#
_entry.id   AF-A0A5Q4DGH4-F1
#
_cell.length_a   1.000
_cell.length_b   1.000
_cell.length_c   1.000
_cell.angle_alpha   90.00
_cell.angle_beta   90.00
_cell.angle_gamma   90.00
#
_symmetry.space_group_name_H-M   'P 1'
#
loop_
_entity.id
_entity.type
_entity.pdbx_description
1 polymer ?
#
loop_
_entity_poly.entity_id
_entity_poly.type
_entity_poly.pdbx_seq_one_letter_code
_entity_poly.pdbx_strand_id
1 'polypeptide(L)'
;MKRGKLGRAERQAGEHGVQLSQADGDYAMGPVSRAKGEFEFVRLTKVIDSIRQYGYVPQTRRENISGYIMEADGDWAVMIQSGSHRAPALYALGWRSVPVLIKANKTVRRQELASWPCVRNGQMTPEEALKLFDRVLREEDPAWLKARWCDARRNASG
;
A
#
# COMPACT_ATOMS: atom_id res chain seq x y z
N MET A 1 27.90 -8.84 20.36
CA MET A 1 26.87 -7.79 20.43
C MET A 1 26.03 -7.85 19.16
N LYS A 2 24.82 -8.42 19.20
CA LYS A 2 23.95 -8.55 18.01
C LYS A 2 23.36 -7.16 17.71
N ARG A 3 23.74 -6.54 16.57
CA ARG A 3 23.07 -5.33 16.06
C ARG A 3 21.58 -5.65 15.90
N GLY A 4 20.73 -5.02 16.72
CA GLY A 4 19.28 -5.08 16.55
C GLY A 4 18.91 -4.60 15.15
N LYS A 5 17.98 -5.30 14.48
CA LYS A 5 17.47 -4.85 13.18
C LYS A 5 16.78 -3.50 13.38
N LEU A 6 17.33 -2.44 12.81
CA LEU A 6 16.68 -1.11 12.80
C LEU A 6 15.23 -1.24 12.30
N GLY A 7 14.33 -0.53 12.97
CA GLY A 7 12.94 -0.37 12.57
C GLY A 7 12.84 0.17 11.15
N ARG A 8 11.72 -0.09 10.47
CA ARG A 8 11.51 0.39 9.09
C ARG A 8 11.50 1.93 9.02
N ALA A 9 10.94 2.57 10.05
CA ALA A 9 10.94 4.02 10.22
C ALA A 9 12.35 4.62 10.37
N GLU A 10 13.21 4.00 11.18
CA GLU A 10 14.59 4.45 11.42
C GLU A 10 15.45 4.37 10.15
N ARG A 11 15.31 3.29 9.38
CA ARG A 11 15.99 3.14 8.08
C ARG A 11 15.57 4.20 7.08
N GLN A 12 14.26 4.43 6.97
CA GLN A 12 13.67 5.38 6.04
C GLN A 12 14.01 6.83 6.39
N ALA A 13 14.12 7.16 7.67
CA ALA A 13 14.49 8.49 8.13
C ALA A 13 15.99 8.77 7.90
N GLY A 14 16.84 7.78 8.21
CA GLY A 14 18.28 7.87 7.97
C GLY A 14 18.66 8.08 6.50
N GLU A 15 17.93 7.46 5.56
CA GLU A 15 18.11 7.66 4.11
C GLU A 15 17.84 9.10 3.63
N HIS A 16 17.10 9.88 4.44
CA HIS A 16 16.68 11.24 4.10
C HIS A 16 17.19 12.31 5.09
N GLY A 17 18.15 11.96 5.97
CA GLY A 17 18.74 12.89 6.93
C GLY A 17 17.81 13.33 8.06
N VAL A 18 16.71 12.60 8.29
CA VAL A 18 15.75 12.86 9.37
C VAL A 18 15.96 11.83 10.47
N GLN A 19 15.87 12.23 11.75
CA GLN A 19 15.85 11.29 12.86
C GLN A 19 14.40 10.97 13.23
N LEU A 20 13.94 9.78 12.89
CA LEU A 20 12.66 9.23 13.33
C LEU A 20 12.90 7.84 13.93
N SER A 21 12.11 7.50 14.93
CA SER A 21 12.18 6.25 15.67
C SER A 21 10.98 5.36 15.38
N GLN A 22 10.96 4.15 15.94
CA GLN A 22 9.77 3.32 15.92
C GLN A 22 8.58 3.97 16.65
N ALA A 23 8.82 4.85 17.63
CA ALA A 23 7.77 5.55 18.36
C ALA A 23 7.01 6.58 17.51
N ASP A 24 7.58 6.99 16.37
CA ASP A 24 6.95 7.93 15.43
C ASP A 24 5.88 7.30 14.53
N GLY A 25 5.72 5.97 14.61
CA GLY A 25 4.72 5.20 13.86
C GLY A 25 5.20 4.73 12.48
N ASP A 26 4.26 4.20 11.70
CA ASP A 26 4.52 3.61 10.38
C ASP A 26 3.68 4.29 9.29
N TYR A 27 4.19 4.37 8.06
CA TYR A 27 3.46 5.01 6.95
C TYR A 27 2.22 4.22 6.52
N ALA A 28 2.14 2.92 6.83
CA ALA A 28 1.03 2.06 6.46
C ALA A 28 -0.08 2.02 7.51
N MET A 29 0.22 2.30 8.79
CA MET A 29 -0.74 2.24 9.89
C MET A 29 -0.50 3.33 10.93
N GLY A 30 -1.56 4.08 11.24
CA GLY A 30 -1.53 5.09 12.29
C GLY A 30 -1.74 4.53 13.71
N PRO A 31 -1.63 5.37 14.74
CA PRO A 31 -1.27 6.79 14.67
C PRO A 31 0.22 7.02 14.34
N VAL A 32 0.54 8.17 13.74
CA VAL A 32 1.92 8.61 13.47
C VAL A 32 2.19 9.93 14.18
N SER A 33 3.45 10.22 14.49
CA SER A 33 3.83 11.52 15.03
C SER A 33 3.62 12.62 13.96
N ARG A 34 3.44 13.87 14.41
CA ARG A 34 3.31 15.02 13.50
C ARG A 34 4.50 15.13 12.56
N ALA A 35 5.72 14.96 13.09
CA ALA A 35 6.95 14.99 12.32
C ALA A 35 7.00 13.89 11.24
N LYS A 36 6.56 12.66 11.56
CA LYS A 36 6.45 11.58 10.58
C LYS A 36 5.41 11.89 9.50
N GLY A 37 4.26 12.43 9.90
CA GLY A 37 3.21 12.86 8.98
C GLY A 37 3.69 13.91 7.98
N GLU A 38 4.35 14.97 8.47
CA GLU A 38 4.95 16.02 7.63
C GLU A 38 6.01 15.46 6.68
N PHE A 39 6.86 14.55 7.17
CA PHE A 39 7.86 13.88 6.36
C PHE A 39 7.25 13.07 5.21
N GLU A 40 6.23 12.24 5.48
CA GLU A 40 5.57 11.46 4.42
C GLU A 40 4.78 12.34 3.46
N PHE A 41 4.18 13.43 3.94
CA PHE A 41 3.54 14.44 3.10
C PHE A 41 4.52 15.06 2.11
N VAL A 42 5.69 15.51 2.56
CA VAL A 42 6.75 16.05 1.69
C VAL A 42 7.25 15.01 0.68
N ARG A 43 7.33 13.73 1.07
CA ARG A 43 7.72 12.66 0.13
C ARG A 43 6.66 12.45 -0.94
N LEU A 44 5.38 12.51 -0.58
CA LEU A 44 4.28 12.37 -1.54
C LEU A 44 4.23 13.55 -2.51
N THR A 45 4.38 14.80 -2.03
CA THR A 45 4.38 15.99 -2.90
C THR A 45 5.55 15.97 -3.88
N LYS A 46 6.75 15.62 -3.43
CA LYS A 46 7.92 15.46 -4.32
C LYS A 46 7.70 14.44 -5.43
N VAL A 47 6.99 13.34 -5.15
CA VAL A 47 6.63 12.33 -6.17
C VAL A 47 5.63 12.91 -7.16
N ILE A 48 4.61 13.64 -6.70
CA ILE A 48 3.64 14.31 -7.57
C ILE A 48 4.34 15.32 -8.48
N ASP A 49 5.19 16.19 -7.93
CA ASP A 49 5.90 17.22 -8.69
C ASP A 49 6.84 16.60 -9.73
N SER A 50 7.58 15.55 -9.35
CA SER A 50 8.45 14.81 -10.27
C SER A 50 7.67 14.18 -11.42
N ILE A 51 6.55 13.49 -11.15
CA ILE A 51 5.72 12.88 -12.18
C ILE A 51 5.07 13.95 -13.07
N ARG A 52 4.66 15.09 -12.49
CA ARG A 52 4.10 16.21 -13.26
C ARG A 52 5.14 16.82 -14.21
N GLN A 53 6.39 16.93 -13.76
CA GLN A 53 7.46 17.56 -14.55
C GLN A 53 8.05 16.63 -15.61
N TYR A 54 8.23 15.34 -15.30
CA TYR A 54 8.99 14.40 -16.14
C TYR A 54 8.18 13.20 -16.64
N GLY A 55 6.91 13.09 -16.24
CA GLY A 55 6.11 11.89 -16.45
C GLY A 55 6.50 10.74 -15.51
N TYR A 56 5.79 9.61 -15.63
CA TYR A 56 6.14 8.38 -14.92
C TYR A 56 6.92 7.44 -15.82
N VAL A 57 8.25 7.44 -15.67
CA VAL A 57 9.18 6.63 -16.47
C VAL A 57 10.13 5.87 -15.52
N PRO A 58 9.70 4.72 -14.96
CA PRO A 58 10.55 3.95 -14.06
C PRO A 58 11.79 3.40 -14.79
N GLN A 59 12.99 3.74 -14.32
CA GLN A 59 14.25 3.32 -14.94
C GLN A 59 14.70 1.94 -14.47
N THR A 60 14.25 1.53 -13.28
CA THR A 60 14.63 0.25 -12.67
C THR A 60 13.42 -0.57 -12.25
N ARG A 61 13.60 -1.89 -12.09
CA ARG A 61 12.56 -2.78 -11.54
C ARG A 61 12.05 -2.34 -10.16
N ARG A 62 12.87 -1.64 -9.36
CA ARG A 62 12.49 -1.13 -8.04
C ARG A 62 11.64 0.16 -8.12
N GLU A 63 11.75 0.89 -9.21
CA GLU A 63 10.96 2.10 -9.48
C GLU A 63 9.58 1.81 -10.07
N ASN A 64 9.34 0.57 -10.48
CA ASN A 64 8.03 0.14 -10.92
C ASN A 64 7.05 0.12 -9.74
N ILE A 65 5.80 0.50 -10.00
CA ILE A 65 4.67 0.05 -9.19
C ILE A 65 4.60 -1.46 -9.40
N SER A 66 4.54 -2.23 -8.31
CA SER A 66 4.48 -3.69 -8.41
C SER A 66 3.46 -4.26 -7.46
N GLY A 67 2.89 -5.39 -7.86
CA GLY A 67 1.84 -6.05 -7.13
C GLY A 67 1.77 -7.53 -7.44
N TYR A 68 0.71 -8.14 -6.93
CA TYR A 68 0.36 -9.53 -7.16
C TYR A 68 -1.12 -9.64 -7.44
N ILE A 69 -1.50 -10.72 -8.13
CA ILE A 69 -2.89 -10.94 -8.53
C ILE A 69 -3.62 -11.61 -7.36
N MET A 70 -4.82 -11.11 -7.07
CA MET A 70 -5.83 -11.79 -6.27
C MET A 70 -6.91 -12.29 -7.23
N GLU A 71 -7.28 -13.56 -7.17
CA GLU A 71 -8.19 -14.19 -8.14
C GLU A 71 -9.25 -15.03 -7.43
N ALA A 72 -10.50 -14.88 -7.86
CA ALA A 72 -11.62 -15.71 -7.47
C ALA A 72 -12.64 -15.81 -8.60
N ASP A 73 -13.01 -17.03 -8.99
CA ASP A 73 -14.19 -17.30 -9.84
C ASP A 73 -14.24 -16.49 -11.16
N GLY A 74 -13.07 -16.21 -11.75
CA GLY A 74 -12.94 -15.43 -12.98
C GLY A 74 -12.74 -13.91 -12.76
N ASP A 75 -13.00 -13.42 -11.55
CA ASP A 75 -12.69 -12.06 -11.13
C ASP A 75 -11.26 -11.96 -10.61
N TRP A 76 -10.66 -10.79 -10.80
CA TRP A 76 -9.32 -10.51 -10.31
C TRP A 76 -9.11 -9.04 -9.94
N ALA A 77 -8.20 -8.83 -9.01
CA ALA A 77 -7.67 -7.51 -8.67
C ALA A 77 -6.15 -7.59 -8.51
N VAL A 78 -5.49 -6.43 -8.59
CA VAL A 78 -4.05 -6.31 -8.35
C VAL A 78 -3.82 -5.63 -7.01
N MET A 79 -3.28 -6.39 -6.06
CA MET A 79 -2.87 -5.86 -4.77
C MET A 79 -1.50 -5.20 -4.90
N ILE A 80 -1.45 -3.88 -4.72
CA ILE A 80 -0.22 -3.10 -4.82
C ILE A 80 0.69 -3.44 -3.62
N GLN A 81 1.91 -3.89 -3.92
CA GLN A 81 2.92 -4.23 -2.93
C GLN A 81 4.01 -3.15 -2.82
N SER A 82 4.33 -2.46 -3.91
CA SER A 82 5.30 -1.36 -3.96
C SER A 82 4.80 -0.25 -4.86
N GLY A 83 5.19 0.99 -4.53
CA GLY A 83 4.72 2.18 -5.22
C GLY A 83 3.49 2.81 -4.56
N SER A 84 3.30 2.62 -3.26
CA SER A 84 2.20 3.20 -2.47
C SER A 84 2.09 4.72 -2.57
N HIS A 85 3.16 5.44 -2.90
CA HIS A 85 3.11 6.88 -3.16
C HIS A 85 2.87 7.19 -4.64
N ARG A 86 3.40 6.38 -5.55
CA ARG A 86 3.34 6.61 -7.00
C ARG A 86 1.95 6.31 -7.57
N ALA A 87 1.30 5.24 -7.13
CA ALA A 87 -0.03 4.90 -7.62
C ALA A 87 -1.08 5.98 -7.25
N PRO A 88 -1.17 6.46 -6.00
CA PRO A 88 -2.05 7.58 -5.67
C PRO A 88 -1.63 8.90 -6.34
N ALA A 89 -0.33 9.17 -6.50
CA ALA A 89 0.13 10.36 -7.22
C ALA A 89 -0.33 10.38 -8.68
N LEU A 90 -0.25 9.23 -9.38
CA LEU A 90 -0.76 9.10 -10.74
C LEU A 90 -2.27 9.33 -10.81
N TYR A 91 -3.02 8.73 -9.88
CA TYR A 91 -4.47 8.95 -9.77
C TYR A 91 -4.80 10.43 -9.55
N ALA A 92 -4.10 11.11 -8.63
CA ALA A 92 -4.27 12.52 -8.34
C ALA A 92 -3.92 13.43 -9.54
N LEU A 93 -3.02 12.98 -10.42
CA LEU A 93 -2.67 13.64 -11.68
C LEU A 93 -3.61 13.28 -12.84
N GLY A 94 -4.73 12.59 -12.57
CA GLY A 94 -5.78 12.29 -13.54
C GLY A 94 -5.57 11.02 -14.36
N TRP A 95 -4.57 10.20 -14.03
CA TRP A 95 -4.37 8.93 -14.72
C TRP A 95 -5.49 7.96 -14.37
N ARG A 96 -6.08 7.34 -15.40
CA ARG A 96 -7.16 6.33 -15.25
C ARG A 96 -6.64 4.90 -15.16
N SER A 97 -5.40 4.68 -15.56
CA SER A 97 -4.72 3.38 -15.51
C SER A 97 -3.28 3.58 -15.09
N VAL A 98 -2.73 2.64 -14.33
CA VAL A 98 -1.31 2.64 -13.93
C VAL A 98 -0.63 1.36 -14.40
N PRO A 99 0.58 1.42 -14.97
CA PRO A 99 1.32 0.22 -15.31
C PRO A 99 1.82 -0.44 -14.01
N VAL A 100 1.54 -1.74 -13.86
CA VAL A 100 1.96 -2.52 -12.70
C VAL A 100 2.81 -3.70 -13.15
N LEU A 101 4.00 -3.82 -12.56
CA LEU A 101 4.83 -5.00 -12.69
C LEU A 101 4.30 -6.11 -11.78
N ILE A 102 3.66 -7.12 -12.37
CA ILE A 102 3.22 -8.32 -11.66
C ILE A 102 4.44 -9.18 -11.34
N LYS A 103 4.64 -9.50 -10.06
CA LYS A 103 5.73 -10.38 -9.66
C LYS A 103 5.40 -11.82 -10.08
N ALA A 104 6.36 -12.48 -10.74
CA ALA A 104 6.20 -13.88 -11.14
C ALA A 104 5.84 -14.78 -9.94
N ASN A 105 4.96 -15.75 -10.17
CA ASN A 105 4.51 -16.73 -9.18
C ASN A 105 3.90 -16.10 -7.92
N LYS A 106 3.29 -14.91 -8.05
CA LYS A 106 2.55 -14.24 -6.99
C LYS A 106 1.11 -14.04 -7.46
N THR A 107 0.35 -15.13 -7.42
CA THR A 107 -1.11 -15.11 -7.53
C THR A 107 -1.66 -15.72 -6.25
N VAL A 108 -2.58 -15.03 -5.60
CA VAL A 108 -3.31 -15.54 -4.44
C VAL A 108 -4.69 -15.95 -4.95
N ARG A 109 -4.94 -17.26 -5.01
CA ARG A 109 -6.24 -17.79 -5.45
C ARG A 109 -7.11 -18.10 -4.26
N ARG A 110 -8.37 -17.66 -4.32
CA ARG A 110 -9.38 -17.96 -3.29
C ARG A 110 -9.52 -19.47 -3.02
N GLN A 111 -9.44 -20.28 -4.07
CA GLN A 111 -9.56 -21.74 -4.00
C GLN A 111 -8.37 -22.41 -3.27
N GLU A 112 -7.23 -21.73 -3.17
CA GLU A 112 -6.02 -22.22 -2.49
C GLU A 112 -6.01 -21.89 -0.98
N LEU A 113 -7.16 -21.51 -0.40
CA LEU A 113 -7.32 -21.05 1.00
C LEU A 113 -6.56 -21.88 2.03
N ALA A 114 -6.67 -23.22 1.95
CA ALA A 114 -6.03 -24.13 2.90
C ALA A 114 -4.48 -24.05 2.87
N SER A 115 -3.90 -23.58 1.77
CA SER A 115 -2.46 -23.41 1.62
C SER A 115 -1.95 -22.08 2.15
N TRP A 116 -2.83 -21.12 2.40
CA TRP A 116 -2.43 -19.77 2.81
C TRP A 116 -1.72 -19.80 4.15
N PRO A 117 -0.56 -19.13 4.30
CA PRO A 117 0.21 -19.21 5.53
C PRO A 117 -0.57 -18.83 6.79
N CYS A 118 -1.44 -17.82 6.72
CA CYS A 118 -2.25 -17.41 7.88
C CYS A 118 -3.26 -18.48 8.31
N VAL A 119 -3.84 -19.23 7.37
CA VAL A 119 -4.79 -20.32 7.66
C VAL A 119 -4.04 -21.56 8.10
N ARG A 120 -3.05 -22.00 7.32
CA ARG A 120 -2.24 -23.20 7.60
C ARG A 120 -1.54 -23.13 8.96
N ASN A 121 -1.08 -21.94 9.34
CA ASN A 121 -0.39 -21.74 10.62
C ASN A 121 -1.34 -21.44 11.79
N GLY A 122 -2.67 -21.49 11.58
CA GLY A 122 -3.68 -21.25 12.62
C GLY A 122 -3.75 -19.80 13.13
N GLN A 123 -3.27 -18.84 12.35
CA GLN A 123 -3.32 -17.41 12.71
C GLN A 123 -4.69 -16.79 12.41
N MET A 124 -5.44 -17.39 11.48
CA MET A 124 -6.79 -17.03 11.08
C MET A 124 -7.58 -18.30 10.81
N THR A 125 -8.88 -18.28 11.10
CA THR A 125 -9.77 -19.33 10.60
C THR A 125 -9.96 -19.19 9.08
N PRO A 126 -10.32 -20.28 8.37
CA PRO A 126 -10.68 -20.21 6.95
C PRO A 126 -11.74 -19.13 6.65
N GLU A 127 -12.74 -18.99 7.53
CA GLU A 127 -13.83 -18.03 7.38
C GLU A 127 -13.35 -16.58 7.54
N GLU A 128 -12.47 -16.31 8.49
CA GLU A 128 -11.87 -14.98 8.69
C GLU A 128 -11.02 -14.57 7.49
N ALA A 129 -10.17 -15.49 7.01
CA ALA A 129 -9.29 -15.25 5.87
C ALA A 129 -10.09 -15.00 4.58
N LEU A 130 -11.15 -15.78 4.32
CA LEU A 130 -12.03 -15.55 3.18
C LEU A 130 -12.77 -14.22 3.28
N LYS A 131 -13.33 -13.87 4.44
CA LYS A 131 -13.99 -12.58 4.63
C LYS A 131 -13.05 -11.42 4.34
N LEU A 132 -11.78 -11.50 4.77
CA LEU A 132 -10.80 -10.45 4.49
C LEU A 132 -10.45 -10.39 2.99
N PHE A 133 -10.18 -11.55 2.37
CA PHE A 133 -9.85 -11.65 0.96
C PHE A 133 -10.97 -11.11 0.07
N ASP A 134 -12.20 -11.59 0.28
CA ASP A 134 -13.36 -11.24 -0.53
C ASP A 134 -13.66 -9.74 -0.46
N ARG A 135 -13.49 -9.12 0.71
CA ARG A 135 -13.69 -7.68 0.88
C ARG A 135 -12.65 -6.85 0.14
N VAL A 136 -11.39 -7.27 0.17
CA VAL A 136 -10.33 -6.58 -0.58
C VAL A 136 -10.55 -6.74 -2.08
N LEU A 137 -10.90 -7.94 -2.55
CA LEU A 137 -11.16 -8.21 -3.96
C LEU A 137 -12.35 -7.40 -4.52
N ARG A 138 -13.42 -7.24 -3.72
CA ARG A 138 -14.66 -6.53 -4.11
C ARG A 138 -14.69 -5.05 -3.74
N GLU A 139 -13.59 -4.50 -3.22
CA GLU A 139 -13.50 -3.10 -2.74
C GLU A 139 -14.56 -2.75 -1.67
N GLU A 140 -14.90 -3.72 -0.81
CA GLU A 140 -15.90 -3.59 0.24
C GLU A 140 -15.33 -3.04 1.55
N ASP A 141 -15.27 -1.71 1.62
CA ASP A 141 -14.90 -0.99 2.83
C ASP A 141 -15.81 -1.33 4.03
N PRO A 142 -15.27 -1.44 5.25
CA PRO A 142 -16.09 -1.58 6.46
C PRO A 142 -17.08 -0.43 6.60
N ALA A 143 -18.29 -0.76 7.06
CA ALA A 143 -19.31 0.26 7.36
C ALA A 143 -18.79 1.35 8.30
N TRP A 144 -17.97 0.97 9.29
CA TRP A 144 -17.36 1.91 10.22
C TRP A 144 -16.32 2.84 9.57
N LEU A 145 -15.70 2.43 8.47
CA LEU A 145 -14.71 3.26 7.75
C LEU A 145 -15.40 4.41 7.02
N LYS A 146 -16.55 4.14 6.37
CA LYS A 146 -17.35 5.17 5.69
C LYS A 146 -17.73 6.32 6.63
N ALA A 147 -18.18 5.99 7.84
CA ALA A 147 -18.54 6.98 8.86
C ALA A 147 -17.39 7.91 9.28
N ARG A 148 -16.12 7.51 9.08
CA ARG A 148 -14.94 8.29 9.47
C ARG A 148 -14.23 8.99 8.32
N TRP A 149 -14.44 8.55 7.07
CA TRP A 149 -13.73 9.06 5.89
C TRP A 149 -14.61 9.91 4.94
N CYS A 150 -15.93 9.96 5.16
CA CYS A 150 -16.87 10.62 4.25
C CYS A 150 -16.66 12.14 4.03
N ASP A 151 -15.80 12.82 4.80
CA ASP A 151 -15.50 14.24 4.58
C ASP A 151 -14.48 14.49 3.46
N ALA A 152 -13.64 13.52 3.11
CA ALA A 152 -12.56 13.73 2.13
C ALA A 152 -13.00 13.64 0.66
N ARG A 153 -14.07 12.89 0.35
CA ARG A 153 -14.55 12.70 -1.04
C ARG A 153 -15.40 13.85 -1.58
N ARG A 154 -15.96 14.71 -0.72
CA ARG A 154 -16.89 15.78 -1.13
C ARG A 154 -16.20 17.02 -1.73
N ASN A 155 -14.90 17.19 -1.53
CA ASN A 155 -14.18 18.42 -1.95
C ASN A 155 -13.32 18.25 -3.21
N ALA A 156 -13.33 17.09 -3.88
CA ALA A 156 -12.53 16.82 -5.08
C ALA A 156 -13.33 16.94 -6.40
N SER A 157 -14.56 17.47 -6.34
CA SER A 157 -15.44 17.70 -7.49
C SER A 157 -15.80 19.20 -7.61
N GLY A 158 -14.81 20.08 -7.47
CA GLY A 158 -14.92 21.52 -7.66
C GLY A 158 -14.00 21.99 -8.77
#